data_AF-A0A9W5V619-F1
#
_entry.id   AF-A0A9W5V619-F1
#
_cell.length_a   1.000
_cell.length_b   1.000
_cell.length_c   1.000
_cell.angle_alpha   90.00
_cell.angle_beta   90.00
_cell.angle_gamma   90.00
#
_symmetry.space_group_name_H-M   'P 1'
#
loop_
_entity.id
_entity.type
_entity.pdbx_description
1 polymer ?
#
loop_
_entity_poly.entity_id
_entity_poly.type
_entity_poly.pdbx_seq_one_letter_code
_entity_poly.pdbx_strand_id
1 'polypeptide(L)' 'MGYFKGKQFKQDIILVAVGYYYRFSLSYRDVSEILCAYETLHC' A
#
# COMPACT_ATOMS: atom_id res chain seq x y z
N MET A 1 3.29 18.84 -17.02
CA MET A 1 3.05 18.53 -15.59
C MET A 1 1.94 17.49 -15.56
N GLY A 2 2.37 16.23 -15.65
CA GLY A 2 1.50 15.11 -16.05
C GLY A 2 0.52 14.72 -14.96
N TYR A 3 -0.71 14.50 -15.40
CA TYR A 3 -1.86 14.03 -14.66
C TYR A 3 -1.56 12.77 -13.83
N PHE A 4 -1.16 12.94 -12.57
CA PHE A 4 -1.39 11.92 -11.56
C PHE A 4 -2.88 11.97 -11.23
N LYS A 5 -3.70 11.32 -12.08
CA LYS A 5 -5.11 11.04 -11.80
C LYS A 5 -5.15 9.94 -10.74
N GLY A 6 -4.63 10.29 -9.56
CA GLY A 6 -4.51 9.42 -8.42
C GLY A 6 -5.92 9.05 -7.98
N LYS A 7 -6.27 7.78 -8.15
CA LYS A 7 -7.27 7.14 -7.29
C LYS A 7 -6.74 7.40 -5.88
N GLN A 8 -7.32 8.36 -5.16
CA GLN A 8 -6.90 8.65 -3.78
C GLN A 8 -7.12 7.35 -3.01
N PHE A 9 -6.04 6.61 -2.78
CA PHE A 9 -6.07 5.51 -1.85
C PHE A 9 -6.58 6.09 -0.53
N LYS A 10 -7.58 5.44 0.06
CA LYS A 10 -8.09 5.83 1.37
C LYS A 10 -6.89 5.99 2.31
N GLN A 11 -6.84 7.09 3.06
CA GLN A 11 -5.70 7.42 3.93
C GLN A 11 -5.33 6.26 4.87
N ASP A 12 -6.32 5.45 5.27
CA ASP A 12 -6.12 4.20 6.00
C ASP A 12 -5.12 3.25 5.34
N ILE A 13 -5.17 3.06 4.02
CA ILE A 13 -4.29 2.13 3.30
C ILE A 13 -2.84 2.64 3.36
N ILE A 14 -2.65 3.96 3.22
CA ILE A 14 -1.33 4.58 3.29
C ILE A 14 -0.79 4.48 4.72
N LEU A 15 -1.63 4.74 5.73
CA LEU A 15 -1.23 4.66 7.14
C LEU A 15 -0.86 3.23 7.54
N VAL A 16 -1.63 2.24 7.07
CA VAL A 16 -1.35 0.82 7.29
C VAL A 16 -0.03 0.43 6.63
N ALA A 17 0.18 0.78 5.35
CA ALA A 17 1.43 0.48 4.64
C ALA A 17 2.66 1.11 5.32
N VAL A 18 2.56 2.37 5.74
CA VAL A 18 3.64 3.07 6.47
C VAL A 18 3.84 2.47 7.86
N GLY A 19 2.77 2.06 8.55
CA GLY A 19 2.83 1.38 9.84
C GLY A 19 3.57 0.03 9.74
N TYR A 20 3.29 -0.76 8.70
CA TYR A 20 4.00 -2.01 8.45
C TYR A 20 5.47 -1.79 8.10
N TYR A 21 5.77 -0.76 7.30
CA TYR A 21 7.13 -0.35 7.00
C TYR A 21 7.90 0.01 8.29
N TYR A 22 7.31 0.82 9.17
CA TYR A 22 7.98 1.29 10.39
C TYR A 22 8.07 0.20 11.47
N ARG A 23 7.05 -0.65 11.60
CA ARG A 23 6.95 -1.66 12.67
C ARG A 23 7.77 -2.91 12.38
N PHE A 24 7.86 -3.31 11.12
CA PHE A 24 8.51 -4.56 10.71
C PHE A 24 9.73 -4.34 9.82
N SER A 25 10.11 -3.08 9.54
CA SER A 25 11.20 -2.71 8.62
C SER A 25 11.06 -3.40 7.25
N LEU A 26 9.82 -3.63 6.82
CA LEU A 26 9.53 -4.35 5.58
C LEU A 26 9.98 -3.52 4.39
N SER A 27 10.57 -4.18 3.40
CA SER A 27 10.91 -3.52 2.15
C SER A 27 9.64 -3.14 1.39
N TYR A 28 9.72 -2.14 0.52
CA TYR A 28 8.60 -1.75 -0.34
C TYR A 28 8.05 -2.95 -1.16
N ARG A 29 8.90 -3.91 -1.51
CA ARG A 29 8.48 -5.15 -2.19
C ARG A 29 7.55 -6.00 -1.33
N ASP A 30 7.94 -6.29 -0.09
CA ASP A 30 7.09 -7.01 0.87
C ASP A 30 5.76 -6.29 1.10
N VAL A 31 5.82 -4.97 1.32
CA VAL A 31 4.60 -4.16 1.51
C VAL A 31 3.73 -4.26 0.26
N SER A 32 4.30 -4.17 -0.94
CA SER A 32 3.57 -4.29 -2.20
C SER A 32 3.03 -5.70 -2.46
N GLU A 33 3.71 -6.76 -2.01
CA GLU A 33 3.23 -8.15 -2.09
C GLU A 33 2.04 -8.37 -1.17
N ILE A 34 2.11 -7.88 0.08
CA ILE A 34 1.00 -7.89 1.04
C ILE A 34 -0.17 -7.07 0.48
N LEU A 35 0.14 -5.92 -0.13
CA LEU A 35 -0.83 -5.03 -0.75
C LEU A 35 -1.57 -5.74 -1.92
N CYS A 36 -0.81 -6.43 -2.77
CA CYS A 36 -1.32 -7.18 -3.90
C CYS A 36 -2.12 -8.43 -3.46
N ALA A 37 -1.67 -9.10 -2.40
CA ALA A 37 -2.33 -10.27 -1.85
C ALA A 37 -3.71 -9.93 -1.24
N TYR A 38 -3.85 -8.80 -0.54
CA TYR A 38 -5.18 -8.38 -0.07
C TYR A 38 -6.12 -8.08 -1.24
N GLU A 39 -5.61 -7.49 -2.32
CA GLU A 39 -6.46 -7.04 -3.43
C GLU A 39 -6.99 -8.25 -4.22
N THR A 40 -6.20 -9.32 -4.28
CA THR A 40 -6.62 -10.62 -4.86
C THR A 40 -7.59 -11.37 -3.96
N LEU A 41 -7.48 -11.24 -2.63
CA LEU A 41 -8.41 -11.84 -1.65
C LEU A 41 -9.77 -11.14 -1.58
N HIS A 42 -9.87 -9.92 -2.08
CA HIS A 42 -11.11 -9.13 -2.13
C HIS A 42 -11.74 -9.11 -3.54
N CYS A 43 -11.22 -9.94 -4.45
CA CYS A 43 -11.76 -10.16 -5.79
C CYS A 43 -12.53 -11.48 -5.87
#